data_AF-A0A520I085-F1
#
_entry.id   AF-A0A520I085-F1
#
_cell.length_a   1.000
_cell.length_b   1.000
_cell.length_c   1.000
_cell.angle_alpha   90.00
_cell.angle_beta   90.00
_cell.angle_gamma   90.00
#
_symmetry.space_group_name_H-M   'P 1'
#
loop_
_entity.id
_entity.type
_entity.pdbx_description
1 polymer ?
#
loop_
_entity_poly.entity_id
_entity_poly.type
_entity_poly.pdbx_seq_one_letter_code
_entity_poly.pdbx_strand_id
1 'polypeptide(L)'
;MKIRSYELFQVPPRWLFLKIETDEGIIGWGEPVIEGKAATVKAAVDELMEYLIGKDPMHIEDHWNVMYRAGFYRGGAILMSAIAGIDQALWDIKGKFYNAPIYQLMGGKARDTMK
;
A
#
# COMPACT_ATOMS: atom_id res chain seq x y z
N MET A 1 -11.21 -12.13 -4.74
CA MET A 1 -9.82 -11.67 -4.82
C MET A 1 -9.14 -11.74 -3.47
N LYS A 2 -7.92 -12.27 -3.41
CA LYS A 2 -7.06 -12.32 -2.22
C LYS A 2 -5.65 -11.86 -2.57
N ILE A 3 -4.97 -11.23 -1.63
CA ILE A 3 -3.54 -10.93 -1.73
C ILE A 3 -2.76 -12.25 -1.68
N ARG A 4 -1.94 -12.50 -2.70
CA ARG A 4 -1.17 -13.74 -2.86
C ARG A 4 0.28 -13.57 -2.44
N SER A 5 0.90 -12.48 -2.86
CA SER A 5 2.33 -12.21 -2.66
C SER A 5 2.62 -10.72 -2.71
N TYR A 6 3.82 -10.35 -2.28
CA TYR A 6 4.37 -9.02 -2.47
C TYR A 6 5.86 -9.09 -2.77
N GLU A 7 6.38 -8.02 -3.35
CA GLU A 7 7.81 -7.83 -3.61
C GLU A 7 8.20 -6.38 -3.32
N LEU A 8 9.38 -6.21 -2.73
CA LEU A 8 9.94 -4.92 -2.39
C LEU A 8 11.19 -4.65 -3.23
N PHE A 9 11.21 -3.52 -3.92
CA PHE A 9 12.30 -3.11 -4.80
C PHE A 9 13.00 -1.90 -4.19
N GLN A 10 14.22 -2.10 -3.69
CA GLN A 10 15.07 -0.99 -3.29
C GLN A 10 15.76 -0.43 -4.54
N VAL A 11 15.42 0.80 -4.93
CA VAL A 11 15.87 1.42 -6.17
C VAL A 11 16.76 2.63 -5.86
N PRO A 12 17.95 2.74 -6.49
CA PRO A 12 18.81 3.91 -6.34
C PRO A 12 18.09 5.22 -6.73
N PRO A 13 18.39 6.36 -6.09
CA PRO A 13 19.35 6.50 -4.99
C PRO A 13 18.77 6.17 -3.60
N ARG A 14 17.44 6.17 -3.43
CA ARG A 14 16.80 6.09 -2.10
C ARG A 14 15.33 5.64 -2.10
N TRP A 15 14.84 5.06 -3.20
CA TRP A 15 13.44 4.64 -3.31
C TRP A 15 13.25 3.21 -2.84
N LEU A 16 12.03 2.94 -2.39
CA LEU A 16 11.55 1.60 -2.08
C LEU A 16 10.15 1.49 -2.69
N PHE A 17 10.00 0.64 -3.70
CA PHE A 17 8.70 0.31 -4.27
C PHE A 17 8.17 -0.99 -3.67
N LEU A 18 6.86 -1.05 -3.51
CA LEU A 18 6.10 -2.21 -3.10
C LEU A 18 5.18 -2.62 -4.24
N LYS A 19 5.26 -3.89 -4.62
CA LYS A 19 4.33 -4.55 -5.54
C LYS A 19 3.52 -5.56 -4.75
N ILE A 20 2.19 -5.47 -4.80
CA ILE A 20 1.27 -6.46 -4.21
C ILE A 20 0.56 -7.18 -5.35
N GLU A 21 0.57 -8.50 -5.35
CA GLU A 21 -0.11 -9.33 -6.36
C GLU A 21 -1.30 -10.08 -5.75
N THR A 22 -2.39 -10.16 -6.50
CA THR A 22 -3.58 -10.92 -6.10
C THR A 22 -3.68 -12.28 -6.81
N ASP A 23 -4.51 -13.17 -6.27
CA ASP A 23 -4.84 -14.45 -6.89
C ASP A 23 -5.60 -14.34 -8.23
N GLU A 24 -6.11 -13.15 -8.55
CA GLU A 24 -6.76 -12.81 -9.81
C GLU A 24 -5.80 -12.12 -10.81
N GLY A 25 -4.51 -12.00 -10.48
CA GLY A 25 -3.50 -11.42 -11.36
C GLY A 25 -3.49 -9.88 -11.40
N ILE A 26 -4.29 -9.21 -10.57
CA ILE A 26 -4.24 -7.75 -10.41
C ILE A 26 -3.04 -7.39 -9.54
N ILE A 27 -2.30 -6.38 -9.96
CA ILE A 27 -1.08 -5.92 -9.29
C ILE A 27 -1.26 -4.48 -8.85
N GLY A 28 -1.01 -4.20 -7.58
CA GLY A 28 -0.93 -2.86 -7.01
C GLY A 28 0.50 -2.40 -6.78
N TRP A 29 0.75 -1.11 -6.99
CA TRP A 29 2.03 -0.48 -6.70
C TRP A 29 1.90 0.61 -5.63
N GLY A 30 2.89 0.66 -4.75
CA GLY A 30 3.06 1.73 -3.77
C GLY A 30 4.52 2.04 -3.51
N GLU A 31 4.77 3.13 -2.80
CA GLU A 31 6.10 3.68 -2.55
C GLU A 31 6.27 4.02 -1.05
N PRO A 32 6.58 3.01 -0.21
CA PRO A 32 6.90 3.25 1.19
C PRO A 32 8.29 3.88 1.33
N VAL A 33 8.39 5.17 1.65
CA VAL A 33 9.70 5.86 1.72
C VAL A 33 9.90 6.63 3.02
N ILE A 34 11.09 6.44 3.60
CA ILE A 34 11.77 7.39 4.48
C ILE A 34 13.23 7.45 4.06
N GLU A 35 13.66 8.64 3.67
CA GLU A 35 15.05 8.87 3.27
C GLU A 35 16.01 8.51 4.42
N GLY A 36 17.03 7.70 4.10
CA GLY A 36 18.02 7.24 5.07
C GLY A 36 17.58 6.09 5.99
N LYS A 37 16.33 5.60 5.89
CA LYS A 37 15.80 4.49 6.71
C LYS A 37 15.12 3.37 5.89
N ALA A 38 15.48 3.22 4.61
CA ALA A 38 14.86 2.25 3.70
C ALA A 38 14.84 0.81 4.24
N ALA A 39 15.92 0.33 4.86
CA ALA A 39 15.96 -1.02 5.42
C ALA A 39 14.97 -1.22 6.60
N THR A 40 14.81 -0.20 7.44
CA THR A 40 13.86 -0.23 8.56
C THR A 40 12.42 -0.17 8.07
N VAL A 41 12.15 0.67 7.06
CA VAL A 41 10.81 0.74 6.42
C VAL A 41 10.50 -0.57 5.71
N LYS A 42 11.47 -1.17 5.00
CA LYS A 42 11.32 -2.49 4.39
C LYS A 42 10.87 -3.54 5.41
N ALA A 43 11.58 -3.64 6.54
CA ALA A 43 11.22 -4.59 7.60
C ALA A 43 9.80 -4.34 8.14
N ALA A 44 9.41 -3.08 8.32
CA ALA A 44 8.06 -2.73 8.75
C ALA A 44 6.98 -3.12 7.71
N VAL A 45 7.27 -2.99 6.41
CA VAL A 45 6.37 -3.49 5.36
C VAL A 45 6.29 -5.00 5.41
N ASP A 46 7.42 -5.70 5.57
CA ASP A 46 7.43 -7.17 5.65
C ASP A 46 6.51 -7.66 6.80
N GLU A 47 6.64 -7.08 8.00
CA GLU A 47 5.81 -7.41 9.17
C GLU A 47 4.30 -7.13 8.93
N LEU A 48 3.96 -5.99 8.36
CA LEU A 48 2.55 -5.63 8.09
C LEU A 48 1.95 -6.51 6.97
N MET A 49 2.75 -6.94 6.00
CA MET A 49 2.28 -7.79 4.92
C MET A 49 1.97 -9.21 5.38
N GLU A 50 2.60 -9.72 6.45
CA GLU A 50 2.24 -11.02 7.04
C GLU A 50 0.75 -11.08 7.42
N TYR A 51 0.20 -9.97 7.93
CA TYR A 51 -1.22 -9.84 8.21
C TYR A 51 -2.08 -9.85 6.94
N LEU A 52 -1.59 -9.25 5.85
CA LEU A 52 -2.36 -9.02 4.61
C LEU A 52 -2.43 -10.22 3.68
N ILE A 53 -1.45 -11.12 3.71
CA ILE A 53 -1.47 -12.33 2.86
C ILE A 53 -2.76 -13.13 3.09
N GLY A 54 -3.43 -13.47 1.99
CA GLY A 54 -4.70 -14.22 1.98
C GLY A 54 -5.95 -13.38 2.23
N LYS A 55 -5.83 -12.07 2.51
CA LYS A 55 -6.98 -11.17 2.72
C LYS A 55 -7.48 -10.53 1.43
N ASP A 56 -8.74 -10.12 1.45
CA ASP A 56 -9.35 -9.37 0.34
C ASP A 56 -8.81 -7.94 0.31
N PRO A 57 -8.08 -7.51 -0.73
CA PRO A 57 -7.52 -6.16 -0.80
C PRO A 57 -8.58 -5.05 -0.93
N MET A 58 -9.85 -5.38 -1.19
CA MET A 58 -10.93 -4.39 -1.30
C MET A 58 -11.32 -3.74 0.03
N HIS A 59 -10.98 -4.38 1.17
CA HIS A 59 -11.29 -3.88 2.51
C HIS A 59 -10.22 -2.88 3.02
N ILE A 60 -9.88 -1.89 2.21
CA ILE A 60 -8.75 -0.96 2.47
C ILE A 60 -8.83 -0.31 3.86
N GLU A 61 -9.99 0.25 4.23
CA GLU A 61 -10.17 0.91 5.53
C GLU A 61 -10.03 -0.04 6.72
N ASP A 62 -10.48 -1.29 6.58
CA ASP A 62 -10.30 -2.32 7.61
C ASP A 62 -8.81 -2.61 7.79
N HIS A 63 -8.12 -2.89 6.69
CA HIS A 63 -6.68 -3.14 6.70
C HIS A 63 -5.88 -1.98 7.26
N TRP A 64 -6.19 -0.76 6.84
CA TRP A 64 -5.55 0.46 7.33
C TRP A 64 -5.71 0.58 8.85
N ASN A 65 -6.92 0.37 9.36
CA ASN A 65 -7.16 0.43 10.80
C ASN A 65 -6.43 -0.68 11.55
N VAL A 66 -6.42 -1.92 11.06
CA VAL A 66 -5.69 -3.00 11.71
C VAL A 66 -4.20 -2.68 11.78
N MET A 67 -3.59 -2.29 10.66
CA MET A 67 -2.16 -1.92 10.62
C MET A 67 -1.84 -0.73 11.52
N TYR A 68 -2.74 0.26 11.62
CA TYR A 68 -2.49 1.47 12.40
C TYR A 68 -2.67 1.29 13.92
N ARG A 69 -3.66 0.50 14.36
CA ARG A 69 -4.09 0.52 15.77
C ARG A 69 -4.38 -0.83 16.43
N ALA A 70 -4.28 -1.96 15.73
CA ALA A 70 -4.62 -3.26 16.31
C ALA A 70 -3.39 -4.08 16.74
N GLY A 71 -2.24 -3.93 16.06
CA GLY A 71 -1.05 -4.76 16.32
C GLY A 71 -0.02 -4.16 17.30
N PHE A 72 0.04 -2.83 17.45
CA PHE A 72 1.07 -2.17 18.25
C PHE A 72 0.71 -0.74 18.66
N TYR A 73 1.62 -0.06 19.36
CA TYR A 73 1.56 1.40 19.55
C TYR A 73 1.46 2.12 18.21
N ARG A 74 0.71 3.21 18.18
CA ARG A 74 0.24 3.84 16.95
C ARG A 74 1.34 4.67 16.27
N GLY A 75 1.56 4.38 14.99
CA GLY A 75 2.22 5.28 14.05
C GLY A 75 3.71 5.54 14.31
N GLY A 76 4.11 6.79 14.14
CA GLY A 76 5.53 7.16 14.01
C GLY A 76 6.00 7.07 12.56
N ALA A 77 7.18 7.64 12.28
CA ALA A 77 7.65 7.82 10.90
C ALA A 77 7.73 6.48 10.15
N ILE A 78 8.35 5.46 10.76
CA ILE A 78 8.57 4.14 10.14
C ILE A 78 7.24 3.46 9.79
N LEU A 79 6.35 3.27 10.77
CA LEU A 79 5.09 2.56 10.56
C LEU A 79 4.17 3.31 9.60
N MET A 80 4.08 4.64 9.71
CA MET A 80 3.22 5.41 8.80
C MET A 80 3.71 5.38 7.36
N SER A 81 5.03 5.37 7.12
CA SER A 81 5.56 5.21 5.76
C SER A 81 5.32 3.82 5.19
N ALA A 82 5.42 2.76 6.00
CA ALA A 82 5.07 1.41 5.58
C ALA A 82 3.59 1.30 5.23
N ILE A 83 2.70 1.79 6.11
CA ILE A 83 1.25 1.83 5.89
C ILE A 83 0.91 2.61 4.62
N ALA A 84 1.54 3.76 4.39
CA ALA A 84 1.28 4.58 3.20
C ALA A 84 1.60 3.85 1.89
N GLY A 85 2.73 3.13 1.83
CA GLY A 85 3.08 2.34 0.65
C GLY A 85 2.11 1.19 0.39
N ILE A 86 1.67 0.51 1.46
CA ILE A 86 0.65 -0.54 1.37
C ILE A 86 -0.69 0.05 0.89
N ASP A 87 -1.15 1.14 1.50
CA ASP A 87 -2.41 1.81 1.17
C ASP A 87 -2.48 2.22 -0.31
N GLN A 88 -1.40 2.81 -0.84
CA GLN A 88 -1.27 3.13 -2.26
C GLN A 88 -1.46 1.90 -3.15
N ALA A 89 -0.79 0.80 -2.83
CA ALA A 89 -0.89 -0.43 -3.60
C ALA A 89 -2.31 -1.03 -3.54
N LEU A 90 -2.97 -0.99 -2.38
CA LEU A 90 -4.35 -1.46 -2.25
C LEU A 90 -5.33 -0.60 -3.06
N TRP A 91 -5.16 0.73 -3.07
CA TRP A 91 -5.95 1.63 -3.91
C TRP A 91 -5.69 1.43 -5.40
N ASP A 92 -4.45 1.17 -5.80
CA ASP A 92 -4.10 0.84 -7.19
C ASP A 92 -4.76 -0.47 -7.64
N ILE A 93 -4.76 -1.52 -6.80
CA ILE A 93 -5.53 -2.76 -7.05
C ILE A 93 -7.01 -2.43 -7.24
N LYS A 94 -7.59 -1.61 -6.35
CA LYS A 94 -9.01 -1.25 -6.41
C LYS A 94 -9.35 -0.46 -7.69
N GLY A 95 -8.50 0.50 -8.07
CA GLY A 95 -8.65 1.24 -9.32
C GLY A 95 -8.64 0.32 -10.54
N LYS A 96 -7.67 -0.60 -10.60
CA LYS A 96 -7.56 -1.59 -11.67
C LYS A 96 -8.73 -2.56 -11.72
N PHE A 97 -9.20 -3.02 -10.56
CA PHE A 97 -10.37 -3.90 -10.45
C PHE A 97 -11.63 -3.24 -11.01
N TYR A 98 -11.89 -1.98 -10.67
CA TYR A 98 -13.03 -1.21 -11.21
C TYR A 98 -12.77 -0.61 -12.59
N ASN A 99 -11.59 -0.82 -13.18
CA ASN A 99 -11.15 -0.20 -14.42
C ASN A 99 -11.37 1.33 -14.43
N ALA A 100 -11.03 1.97 -13.32
CA ALA A 100 -11.26 3.39 -13.10
C ALA A 100 -10.04 4.03 -12.41
N PRO A 101 -9.69 5.28 -12.74
CA PRO A 101 -8.68 6.00 -11.97
C PRO A 101 -9.19 6.24 -10.54
N ILE A 102 -8.29 6.13 -9.55
CA ILE A 102 -8.63 6.13 -8.12
C ILE A 102 -9.49 7.36 -7.72
N TYR A 103 -9.20 8.54 -8.27
CA TYR A 103 -9.96 9.75 -7.94
C TYR A 103 -11.46 9.65 -8.31
N GLN A 104 -11.85 8.82 -9.29
CA GLN A 104 -13.27 8.59 -9.60
C GLN A 104 -13.95 7.78 -8.49
N LEU A 105 -13.22 6.89 -7.84
CA LEU A 105 -13.69 6.13 -6.68
C LEU A 105 -13.79 7.00 -5.41
N MET A 106 -13.10 8.14 -5.39
CA MET A 106 -13.09 9.12 -4.30
C MET A 106 -14.06 10.29 -4.53
N GLY A 107 -15.13 10.08 -5.31
CA GLY A 107 -16.15 11.11 -5.56
C GLY A 107 -15.95 11.95 -6.81
N GLY A 108 -14.96 11.61 -7.65
CA GLY A 108 -14.77 12.23 -8.96
C GLY A 108 -13.89 13.48 -8.95
N LYS A 109 -13.70 14.04 -10.14
CA LYS A 109 -12.84 15.22 -10.32
C LYS A 109 -13.45 16.46 -9.66
N ALA A 110 -12.68 17.14 -8.82
CA ALA A 110 -13.03 18.46 -8.29
C ALA A 110 -12.51 19.61 -9.17
N ARG A 111 -11.68 19.29 -10.18
CA ARG A 111 -11.03 20.23 -11.12
C ARG A 111 -10.46 19.44 -12.31
N ASP A 112 -10.14 20.15 -13.40
CA ASP A 112 -9.60 19.51 -14.61
C ASP A 112 -8.08 19.34 -14.60
N THR A 113 -7.33 20.18 -13.88
CA THR A 113 -5.86 20.11 -13.77
C THR A 113 -5.35 20.45 -12.37
N MET A 114 -4.16 19.94 -12.01
CA MET A 114 -3.38 20.34 -10.84
C MET A 114 -2.16 21.15 -11.32
N LYS A 115 -1.81 22.23 -10.61
CA LYS A 115 -0.62 23.04 -10.88
C LYS A 115 0.60 22.50 -10.14
#